data_AF-A0A5B9C976-F1
#
_entry.id   AF-A0A5B9C976-F1
#
_cell.length_a   1.000
_cell.length_b   1.000
_cell.length_c   1.000
_cell.angle_alpha   90.00
_cell.angle_beta   90.00
_cell.angle_gamma   90.00
#
_symmetry.space_group_name_H-M   'P 1'
#
loop_
_entity.id
_entity.type
_entity.pdbx_description
1 polymer ?
#
loop_
_entity_poly.entity_id
_entity_poly.type
_entity_poly.pdbx_seq_one_letter_code
_entity_poly.pdbx_strand_id
1 'polypeptide(L)'
;RSVNKIGASDPSDASEPQVAKEREEEPVFDIDNEMRKTLVVKAGDSFTMTVPFRGKPIPNVLWSKPDTDLRTRANIDSSDNRTSLTVEKATRNDSGKYTLTLQNIVNTASLTLIVKVLDTPGPPSNIIVKDVTKESAVLSWEA
;
A
#
# COMPACT_ATOMS: atom_id res chain seq x y z
N ARG A 1 25.16 -1.68 -49.71
CA ARG A 1 26.37 -1.92 -50.52
C ARG A 1 26.55 -0.68 -51.41
N SER A 2 27.51 0.19 -51.09
CA SER A 2 27.79 1.40 -51.88
C SER A 2 29.09 1.20 -52.65
N VAL A 3 29.14 1.63 -53.91
CA VAL A 3 30.26 1.40 -54.84
C VAL A 3 30.75 2.72 -55.43
N ASN A 4 32.05 3.00 -55.25
CA ASN A 4 32.76 4.08 -55.93
C ASN A 4 33.67 3.49 -57.03
N LYS A 5 34.11 4.31 -57.98
CA LYS A 5 34.74 3.94 -59.29
C LYS A 5 36.06 3.14 -59.23
N ILE A 6 36.58 2.79 -58.06
CA ILE A 6 37.88 2.10 -57.88
C ILE A 6 37.76 0.74 -57.13
N GLY A 7 36.54 0.28 -56.82
CA GLY A 7 36.31 -1.04 -56.23
C GLY A 7 35.80 -0.99 -54.79
N ALA A 8 35.37 -2.15 -54.29
CA ALA A 8 34.82 -2.27 -52.93
C ALA A 8 35.96 -2.21 -51.91
N SER A 9 35.95 -1.22 -51.01
CA SER A 9 36.77 -1.27 -49.81
C SER A 9 36.25 -2.36 -48.88
N ASP A 10 37.15 -3.01 -48.14
CA ASP A 10 36.74 -3.93 -47.08
C ASP A 10 35.85 -3.19 -46.07
N PRO A 11 34.78 -3.83 -45.54
CA PRO A 11 33.98 -3.26 -44.47
C PRO A 11 34.88 -2.95 -43.27
N SER A 12 34.64 -1.83 -42.60
CA SER A 12 35.30 -1.54 -41.32
C SER A 12 35.00 -2.64 -40.31
N ASP A 13 35.94 -2.89 -39.38
CA ASP A 13 35.75 -3.83 -38.28
C ASP A 13 34.42 -3.57 -37.57
N ALA A 14 33.71 -4.64 -37.24
CA ALA A 14 32.47 -4.56 -36.50
C ALA A 14 32.73 -3.86 -35.16
N SER A 15 31.94 -2.84 -34.85
CA SER A 15 31.97 -2.19 -33.55
C SER A 15 31.74 -3.21 -32.43
N GLU A 16 32.40 -3.03 -31.30
CA GLU A 16 32.23 -3.91 -30.13
C GLU A 16 30.75 -4.08 -29.78
N PRO A 17 30.30 -5.31 -29.48
CA PRO A 17 28.91 -5.57 -29.13
C PRO A 17 28.54 -4.78 -27.85
N GLN A 18 27.63 -3.83 -28.02
CA GLN A 18 27.04 -3.07 -26.92
C GLN A 18 26.06 -3.98 -26.17
N VAL A 19 26.40 -4.39 -24.94
CA VAL A 19 25.47 -5.13 -24.07
C VAL A 19 24.44 -4.14 -23.54
N ALA A 20 23.15 -4.40 -23.81
CA ALA A 20 22.05 -3.63 -23.26
C ALA A 20 22.01 -3.80 -21.73
N LYS A 21 22.52 -2.80 -20.99
CA LYS A 21 22.34 -2.74 -19.54
C LYS A 21 20.91 -2.29 -19.24
N GLU A 22 20.20 -3.06 -18.43
CA GLU A 22 18.87 -2.67 -17.97
C GLU A 22 18.97 -1.41 -17.12
N ARG A 23 18.06 -0.46 -17.35
CA ARG A 23 18.03 0.82 -16.61
C ARG A 23 17.62 0.54 -15.17
N GLU A 24 18.50 0.86 -14.24
CA GLU A 24 18.24 0.75 -12.81
C GLU A 24 17.48 1.99 -12.32
N GLU A 25 16.37 1.78 -11.62
CA GLU A 25 15.55 2.81 -10.99
C GLU A 25 15.27 2.41 -9.54
N GLU A 26 15.44 3.37 -8.63
CA GLU A 26 15.13 3.16 -7.22
C GLU A 26 13.64 2.82 -7.00
N PRO A 27 13.32 1.96 -6.02
CA PRO A 27 11.94 1.71 -5.64
C PRO A 27 11.30 2.96 -5.05
N VAL A 28 10.17 3.38 -5.62
CA VAL A 28 9.42 4.57 -5.17
C VAL A 28 7.93 4.24 -5.09
N PHE A 29 7.28 4.69 -4.02
CA PHE A 29 5.83 4.65 -3.87
C PHE A 29 5.18 5.84 -4.56
N ASP A 30 4.16 5.58 -5.38
CA ASP A 30 3.44 6.61 -6.13
C ASP A 30 2.14 6.99 -5.41
N ILE A 31 2.26 7.49 -4.19
CA ILE A 31 1.12 7.71 -3.29
C ILE A 31 0.81 9.19 -3.05
N ASP A 32 -0.47 9.52 -3.13
CA ASP A 32 -0.97 10.84 -2.76
C ASP A 32 -0.99 11.03 -1.23
N ASN A 33 -0.98 12.29 -0.79
CA ASN A 33 -0.99 12.63 0.64
C ASN A 33 -2.22 12.08 1.38
N GLU A 34 -3.33 11.90 0.67
CA GLU A 34 -4.56 11.30 1.20
C GLU A 34 -4.36 9.82 1.59
N MET A 35 -3.53 9.06 0.86
CA MET A 35 -3.28 7.65 1.15
C MET A 35 -2.40 7.44 2.39
N ARG A 36 -1.75 8.51 2.89
CA ARG A 36 -0.96 8.49 4.13
C ARG A 36 -1.82 8.71 5.38
N LYS A 37 -3.10 9.05 5.22
CA LYS A 37 -4.03 9.24 6.34
C LYS A 37 -4.41 7.88 6.96
N THR A 38 -4.85 7.93 8.20
CA THR A 38 -5.39 6.76 8.90
C THR A 38 -6.65 6.27 8.20
N LEU A 39 -6.65 5.01 7.75
CA LEU A 39 -7.81 4.33 7.23
C LEU A 39 -8.72 3.91 8.39
N VAL A 40 -9.94 4.43 8.42
CA VAL A 40 -10.94 4.07 9.42
C VAL A 40 -11.93 3.09 8.82
N VAL A 41 -12.09 1.93 9.45
CA VAL A 41 -12.94 0.82 8.96
C VAL A 41 -13.90 0.43 10.08
N LYS A 42 -15.13 0.05 9.75
CA LYS A 42 -16.06 -0.50 10.75
C LYS A 42 -15.77 -1.99 10.97
N ALA A 43 -15.89 -2.46 12.21
CA ALA A 43 -15.78 -3.88 12.50
C ALA A 43 -16.82 -4.68 11.69
N GLY A 44 -16.40 -5.81 11.13
CA GLY A 44 -17.19 -6.65 10.24
C GLY A 44 -17.06 -6.30 8.75
N ASP A 45 -16.66 -5.08 8.40
CA ASP A 45 -16.44 -4.69 6.99
C ASP A 45 -15.08 -5.17 6.49
N SER A 46 -14.94 -5.27 5.17
CA SER A 46 -13.66 -5.56 4.52
C SER A 46 -12.96 -4.28 4.11
N PHE A 47 -11.63 -4.29 4.07
CA PHE A 47 -10.85 -3.18 3.52
C PHE A 47 -9.69 -3.67 2.65
N THR A 48 -9.34 -2.84 1.67
CA THR A 48 -8.21 -3.07 0.78
C THR A 48 -7.31 -1.85 0.74
N MET A 49 -6.02 -2.05 1.03
CA MET A 49 -4.98 -1.04 0.82
C MET A 49 -4.27 -1.36 -0.49
N THR A 50 -4.44 -0.49 -1.50
CA THR A 50 -3.74 -0.62 -2.79
C THR A 50 -2.67 0.46 -2.88
N VAL A 51 -1.43 0.06 -3.18
CA VAL A 51 -0.29 0.96 -3.27
C VAL A 51 0.39 0.78 -4.62
N PRO A 52 0.33 1.77 -5.52
CA PRO A 52 1.14 1.77 -6.73
C PRO A 52 2.61 2.07 -6.41
N PHE A 53 3.51 1.47 -7.18
CA PHE A 53 4.95 1.68 -7.04
C PHE A 53 5.67 1.60 -8.39
N ARG A 54 6.90 2.10 -8.42
CA ARG A 54 7.83 1.98 -9.54
C ARG A 54 9.20 1.54 -9.03
N GLY A 55 10.01 0.97 -9.92
CA GLY A 55 11.38 0.53 -9.65
C GLY A 55 11.86 -0.43 -10.74
N LYS A 56 13.15 -0.38 -11.03
CA LYS A 56 13.79 -1.24 -12.04
C LYS A 56 15.16 -1.75 -11.54
N PRO A 57 15.46 -3.05 -11.54
CA PRO A 57 14.54 -4.18 -11.69
C PRO A 57 13.29 -4.10 -10.79
N ILE A 58 12.24 -4.85 -11.13
CA ILE A 58 10.98 -4.83 -10.38
C ILE A 58 11.27 -5.16 -8.91
N PRO A 59 10.92 -4.29 -7.95
CA PRO A 59 11.25 -4.50 -6.56
C PRO A 59 10.47 -5.68 -5.97
N ASN A 60 11.12 -6.41 -5.06
CA ASN A 60 10.45 -7.36 -4.20
C ASN A 60 9.52 -6.63 -3.23
N VAL A 61 8.30 -7.15 -3.08
CA VAL A 61 7.23 -6.56 -2.27
C VAL A 61 7.05 -7.35 -0.98
N LEU A 62 7.18 -6.68 0.17
CA LEU A 62 6.97 -7.28 1.48
C LEU A 62 5.98 -6.46 2.32
N TRP A 63 4.87 -7.09 2.69
CA TRP A 63 3.94 -6.57 3.69
C TRP A 63 4.21 -7.15 5.07
N SER A 64 4.11 -6.32 6.10
CA SER A 64 4.27 -6.74 7.50
C SER A 64 3.34 -5.97 8.44
N LYS A 65 2.91 -6.62 9.51
CA LYS A 65 2.19 -6.05 10.64
C LYS A 65 2.74 -6.67 11.93
N PRO A 66 2.99 -5.89 13.00
CA PRO A 66 3.39 -6.44 14.28
C PRO A 66 2.38 -7.48 14.79
N ASP A 67 2.90 -8.59 15.31
CA ASP A 67 2.13 -9.65 15.96
C ASP A 67 1.00 -10.24 15.09
N THR A 68 1.12 -10.18 13.76
CA THR A 68 0.13 -10.74 12.84
C THR A 68 0.80 -11.31 11.60
N ASP A 69 0.58 -12.60 11.35
CA ASP A 69 0.98 -13.22 10.09
C ASP A 69 -0.02 -12.87 8.98
N LEU A 70 0.36 -11.94 8.11
CA LEU A 70 -0.48 -11.47 7.02
C LEU A 70 -0.75 -12.54 5.95
N ARG A 71 0.07 -13.60 5.86
CA ARG A 71 -0.13 -14.69 4.89
C ARG A 71 -1.39 -15.51 5.19
N THR A 72 -1.80 -15.54 6.46
CA THR A 72 -3.00 -16.23 6.91
C THR A 72 -4.17 -15.27 7.12
N ARG A 73 -3.88 -14.02 7.53
CA ARG A 73 -4.91 -13.03 7.85
C ARG A 73 -5.43 -12.25 6.66
N ALA A 74 -4.62 -12.02 5.63
CA ALA A 74 -4.93 -11.15 4.51
C ALA A 74 -4.67 -11.84 3.16
N ASN A 75 -5.35 -11.36 2.12
CA ASN A 75 -5.02 -11.69 0.75
C ASN A 75 -4.10 -10.60 0.18
N ILE A 76 -2.92 -10.99 -0.30
CA ILE A 76 -1.93 -10.09 -0.88
C ILE A 76 -1.81 -10.40 -2.36
N ASP A 77 -2.11 -9.43 -3.20
CA ASP A 77 -1.92 -9.48 -4.65
C ASP A 77 -0.91 -8.42 -5.08
N SER A 78 0.15 -8.84 -5.78
CA SER A 78 1.24 -7.97 -6.21
C SER A 78 1.52 -8.16 -7.69
N SER A 79 1.63 -7.04 -8.39
CA SER A 79 1.99 -6.94 -9.81
C SER A 79 3.22 -6.05 -9.96
N ASP A 80 3.72 -5.89 -11.17
CA ASP A 80 4.96 -5.13 -11.45
C ASP A 80 4.89 -3.64 -11.11
N ASN A 81 3.70 -3.08 -10.93
CA ASN A 81 3.48 -1.64 -10.70
C ASN A 81 2.57 -1.31 -9.51
N ARG A 82 2.06 -2.32 -8.80
CA ARG A 82 1.17 -2.12 -7.67
C ARG A 82 1.15 -3.34 -6.77
N THR A 83 0.82 -3.13 -5.51
CA THR A 83 0.50 -4.20 -4.57
C THR A 83 -0.78 -3.85 -3.81
N SER A 84 -1.54 -4.86 -3.45
CA SER A 84 -2.76 -4.71 -2.67
C SER A 84 -2.81 -5.72 -1.53
N LEU A 85 -3.30 -5.27 -0.38
CA LEU A 85 -3.55 -6.09 0.79
C LEU A 85 -5.02 -5.96 1.16
N THR A 86 -5.74 -7.07 1.16
CA THR A 86 -7.17 -7.15 1.48
C THR A 86 -7.40 -7.95 2.75
N VAL A 87 -8.13 -7.36 3.68
CA VAL A 87 -8.56 -7.97 4.95
C VAL A 87 -10.08 -8.02 4.95
N GLU A 88 -10.63 -9.23 4.98
CA GLU A 88 -12.07 -9.42 5.11
C GLU A 88 -12.50 -9.50 6.58
N LYS A 89 -13.75 -9.09 6.84
CA LYS A 89 -14.39 -9.13 8.16
C LYS A 89 -13.47 -8.56 9.24
N ALA A 90 -13.12 -7.28 9.11
CA ALA A 90 -12.16 -6.62 9.97
C ALA A 90 -12.59 -6.67 11.44
N THR A 91 -11.63 -6.93 12.30
CA THR A 91 -11.79 -7.00 13.75
C THR A 91 -10.92 -5.93 14.41
N ARG A 92 -11.11 -5.70 15.71
CA ARG A 92 -10.24 -4.77 16.46
C ARG A 92 -8.75 -5.13 16.36
N ASN A 93 -8.41 -6.41 16.23
CA ASN A 93 -7.03 -6.90 16.09
C ASN A 93 -6.38 -6.53 14.76
N ASP A 94 -7.18 -6.18 13.76
CA ASP A 94 -6.69 -5.71 12.45
C ASP A 94 -6.34 -4.21 12.47
N SER A 95 -6.62 -3.51 13.57
CA SER A 95 -6.09 -2.17 13.79
C SER A 95 -4.57 -2.23 13.97
N GLY A 96 -3.88 -1.19 13.49
CA GLY A 96 -2.46 -1.03 13.72
C GLY A 96 -1.71 -0.45 12.53
N LYS A 97 -0.38 -0.59 12.59
CA LYS A 97 0.54 -0.13 11.55
C LYS A 97 0.86 -1.29 10.61
N TYR A 98 0.61 -1.09 9.34
CA TYR A 98 1.00 -1.99 8.26
C TYR A 98 2.20 -1.36 7.55
N THR A 99 3.30 -2.08 7.49
CA THR A 99 4.53 -1.63 6.82
C THR A 99 4.69 -2.38 5.51
N LEU A 100 4.71 -1.63 4.41
CA LEU A 100 5.05 -2.10 3.08
C LEU A 100 6.49 -1.74 2.77
N THR A 101 7.30 -2.72 2.41
CA THR A 101 8.70 -2.56 2.03
C THR A 101 8.89 -3.01 0.58
N LEU A 102 9.55 -2.17 -0.21
CA LEU A 102 10.00 -2.46 -1.56
C LEU A 102 11.52 -2.58 -1.56
N GLN A 103 12.04 -3.69 -2.07
CA GLN A 103 13.47 -3.94 -2.11
C GLN A 103 13.93 -4.24 -3.53
N ASN A 104 14.91 -3.47 -4.01
CA ASN A 104 15.62 -3.72 -5.25
C ASN A 104 17.14 -3.73 -4.97
N ILE A 105 17.96 -4.13 -5.94
CA ILE A 105 19.43 -4.13 -5.86
C ILE A 105 20.01 -2.74 -5.55
N VAL A 106 19.29 -1.69 -5.94
CA VAL A 106 19.73 -0.30 -5.79
C VAL A 106 19.46 0.22 -4.37
N ASN A 107 18.25 0.00 -3.87
CA ASN A 107 17.79 0.61 -2.62
C ASN A 107 16.59 -0.15 -2.02
N THR A 108 16.24 0.16 -0.78
CA THR A 108 15.03 -0.29 -0.08
C THR A 108 14.18 0.92 0.32
N ALA A 109 12.90 0.90 -0.01
CA ALA A 109 11.93 1.92 0.37
C ALA A 109 10.84 1.32 1.28
N SER A 110 10.41 2.05 2.31
CA SER A 110 9.34 1.61 3.21
C SER A 110 8.24 2.65 3.38
N LEU A 111 6.99 2.17 3.47
CA LEU A 111 5.79 2.95 3.66
C LEU A 111 4.99 2.37 4.84
N THR A 112 4.60 3.21 5.79
CA THR A 112 3.71 2.83 6.89
C THR A 112 2.31 3.34 6.63
N LEU A 113 1.32 2.44 6.66
CA LEU A 113 -0.11 2.74 6.61
C LEU A 113 -0.75 2.43 7.96
N ILE A 114 -1.67 3.28 8.41
CA ILE A 114 -2.33 3.12 9.72
C ILE A 114 -3.80 2.77 9.50
N VAL A 115 -4.24 1.65 10.09
CA VAL A 115 -5.64 1.21 10.06
C VAL A 115 -6.23 1.31 11.46
N LYS A 116 -7.44 1.85 11.57
CA LYS A 116 -8.23 1.90 12.79
C LYS A 116 -9.59 1.26 12.55
N VAL A 117 -9.81 0.10 13.15
CA VAL A 117 -11.10 -0.59 13.11
C VAL A 117 -11.95 -0.12 14.29
N LEU A 118 -13.08 0.50 13.99
CA LEU A 118 -14.07 0.97 14.96
C LEU A 118 -15.18 -0.05 15.08
N ASP A 119 -15.44 -0.50 16.31
CA ASP A 119 -16.62 -1.31 16.59
C ASP A 119 -17.85 -0.40 16.76
N THR A 120 -19.03 -0.98 16.61
CA THR A 120 -20.27 -0.30 16.96
C THR A 120 -20.23 0.00 18.46
N PRO A 121 -20.32 1.28 18.89
CA PRO A 121 -20.34 1.59 20.30
C PRO A 121 -21.51 0.85 20.97
N GLY A 122 -21.30 0.43 22.22
CA GLY A 122 -22.36 -0.17 23.02
C GLY A 122 -23.51 0.81 23.23
N PRO A 123 -24.69 0.31 23.65
CA PRO A 123 -25.78 1.20 24.05
C PRO A 123 -25.29 2.12 25.18
N PRO A 124 -25.71 3.40 25.19
CA PRO A 124 -25.34 4.33 26.24
C PRO A 124 -25.76 3.81 27.62
N SER A 125 -24.84 3.85 28.58
CA SER A 125 -25.08 3.43 29.95
C SER A 125 -25.43 4.62 30.84
N ASN A 126 -26.12 4.37 31.95
CA ASN A 126 -26.43 5.37 32.98
C ASN A 126 -27.17 6.59 32.42
N ILE A 127 -28.28 6.36 31.73
CA ILE A 127 -29.16 7.45 31.28
C ILE A 127 -29.79 8.11 32.51
N ILE A 128 -29.44 9.37 32.72
CA ILE A 128 -29.94 10.25 33.78
C ILE A 128 -30.84 11.31 33.15
N VAL A 129 -32.04 11.47 33.71
CA VAL A 129 -32.94 12.58 33.35
C VAL A 129 -32.53 13.78 34.19
N LYS A 130 -32.08 14.86 33.53
CA LYS A 130 -31.65 16.09 34.21
C LYS A 130 -32.78 17.06 34.48
N ASP A 131 -33.66 17.23 33.50
CA ASP A 131 -34.75 18.19 33.57
C ASP A 131 -35.96 17.70 32.78
N VAL A 132 -37.16 18.00 33.26
CA VAL A 132 -38.43 17.57 32.66
C VAL A 132 -39.42 18.73 32.70
N THR A 133 -39.85 19.16 31.53
CA THR A 133 -40.96 20.08 31.33
C THR A 133 -42.18 19.31 30.82
N LYS A 134 -43.33 19.99 30.71
CA LYS A 134 -44.56 19.40 30.14
C LYS A 134 -44.37 18.96 28.67
N GLU A 135 -43.42 19.56 27.96
CA GLU A 135 -43.24 19.38 26.51
C GLU A 135 -41.87 18.78 26.14
N SER A 136 -40.94 18.67 27.08
CA SER A 136 -39.58 18.20 26.80
C SER A 136 -38.91 17.58 28.01
N ALA A 137 -37.93 16.71 27.78
CA ALA A 137 -37.02 16.21 28.81
C ALA A 137 -35.58 16.23 28.30
N VAL A 138 -34.63 16.53 29.18
CA VAL A 138 -33.19 16.52 28.90
C VAL A 138 -32.58 15.28 29.51
N LEU A 139 -31.97 14.45 28.66
CA LEU A 139 -31.26 13.24 29.04
C LEU A 139 -29.75 13.45 28.96
N SER A 140 -29.02 12.86 29.90
CA SER A 140 -27.56 12.73 29.85
C SER A 140 -27.17 11.30 30.14
N TRP A 141 -26.17 10.76 29.45
CA TRP A 141 -25.67 9.40 29.68
C TRP A 141 -24.14 9.42 29.73
N GLU A 142 -23.56 8.39 30.35
CA GLU A 142 -22.12 8.19 30.37
C GLU A 142 -21.70 7.39 29.12
N ALA A 143 -20.55 7.77 28.54
CA ALA A 143 -19.99 7.20 27.33
C ALA A 143 -19.04 6.04 27.61
#